data_AF-A0A1Q3VCZ2-F1
#
_entry.id   AF-A0A1Q3VCZ2-F1
#
_cell.length_a   1.000
_cell.length_b   1.000
_cell.length_c   1.000
_cell.angle_alpha   90.00
_cell.angle_beta   90.00
_cell.angle_gamma   90.00
#
_symmetry.space_group_name_H-M   'P 1'
#
loop_
_entity.id
_entity.type
_entity.pdbx_description
1 polymer ?
#
loop_
_entity_poly.entity_id
_entity_poly.type
_entity_poly.pdbx_seq_one_letter_code
_entity_poly.pdbx_strand_id
1 'polypeptide(L)'
;MTTSTDPAAGLPDLCYVRHPTSGETVAILHGEDGYRTLNTLCSPECLNAKVSPPPTEAQINAMKHGSMFGWDTPGADPAFWRRRDAR
;
A
#
# COMPACT_ATOMS: atom_id res chain seq x y z
N MET A 1 -0.74 -22.39 19.97
CA MET A 1 -1.01 -22.00 18.57
C MET A 1 -0.95 -20.49 18.54
N THR A 2 0.15 -19.92 18.08
CA THR A 2 0.34 -18.46 18.00
C THR A 2 -0.66 -17.92 16.99
N THR A 3 -1.69 -17.22 17.46
CA THR A 3 -2.55 -16.39 16.62
C THR A 3 -1.69 -15.23 16.13
N SER A 4 -0.92 -15.47 15.06
CA SER A 4 -0.23 -14.43 14.32
C SER A 4 -1.32 -13.57 13.70
N THR A 5 -1.69 -12.50 14.40
CA THR A 5 -2.41 -11.37 13.81
C THR A 5 -1.42 -10.74 12.83
N ASP A 6 -1.33 -11.31 11.64
CA ASP A 6 -0.52 -10.74 10.56
C ASP A 6 -1.15 -9.37 10.24
N PRO A 7 -0.50 -8.25 10.58
CA PRO A 7 -1.06 -6.92 10.28
C PRO A 7 -1.27 -6.73 8.78
N ALA A 8 -0.57 -7.52 7.97
CA ALA A 8 -0.67 -7.61 6.52
C ALA A 8 -1.87 -8.41 5.99
N ALA A 9 -2.64 -9.09 6.85
CA ALA A 9 -3.78 -9.92 6.45
C ALA A 9 -4.91 -9.06 5.84
N GLY A 10 -4.82 -8.80 4.54
CA GLY A 10 -5.76 -7.96 3.80
C GLY A 10 -5.10 -6.88 2.93
N LEU A 11 -3.77 -6.87 2.78
CA LEU A 11 -3.09 -6.03 1.80
C LEU A 11 -3.16 -6.64 0.38
N PRO A 12 -3.27 -5.80 -0.67
CA PRO A 12 -3.07 -6.25 -2.03
C PRO A 12 -1.59 -6.60 -2.26
N ASP A 13 -1.29 -7.54 -3.14
CA ASP A 13 0.10 -7.86 -3.51
C ASP A 13 0.84 -6.67 -4.14
N LEU A 14 0.07 -5.79 -4.80
CA LEU A 14 0.59 -4.66 -5.55
C LEU A 14 -0.36 -3.47 -5.42
N CYS A 15 0.20 -2.30 -5.14
CA CYS A 15 -0.51 -1.03 -5.31
C CYS A 15 0.38 0.03 -5.94
N TYR A 16 -0.24 1.06 -6.50
CA TYR A 16 0.43 2.17 -7.14
C TYR A 16 0.19 3.46 -6.36
N VAL A 17 1.23 4.25 -6.18
CA VAL A 17 1.16 5.56 -5.50
C VAL A 17 1.97 6.61 -6.26
N ARG A 18 1.71 7.89 -5.97
CA ARG A 18 2.65 8.95 -6.39
C ARG A 18 3.80 9.02 -5.41
N HIS A 19 5.01 9.04 -5.95
CA HIS A 19 6.20 9.27 -5.15
C HIS A 19 6.15 10.70 -4.55
N PRO A 20 6.40 10.88 -3.24
CA PRO A 20 6.20 12.17 -2.57
C PRO A 20 7.17 13.27 -3.05
N THR A 21 8.34 12.91 -3.54
CA THR A 21 9.36 13.87 -4.02
C THR A 21 9.32 14.09 -5.52
N SER A 22 9.51 13.04 -6.33
CA SER A 22 9.49 13.16 -7.81
C SER A 22 8.10 13.32 -8.43
N GLY A 23 7.02 12.96 -7.73
CA GLY A 23 5.66 13.00 -8.28
C GLY A 23 5.34 11.89 -9.28
N GLU A 24 6.29 11.02 -9.58
CA GLU A 24 6.14 9.91 -10.53
C GLU A 24 5.26 8.78 -9.95
N THR A 25 4.62 8.03 -10.83
CA THR A 25 3.87 6.82 -10.45
C THR A 25 4.84 5.70 -10.11
N VAL A 26 4.79 5.22 -8.88
CA VAL A 26 5.62 4.11 -8.38
C VAL A 26 4.74 2.95 -7.94
N ALA A 27 5.26 1.73 -8.08
CA ALA A 27 4.67 0.52 -7.51
C ALA A 27 5.20 0.26 -6.10
N ILE A 28 4.35 -0.30 -5.26
CA ILE A 28 4.71 -0.91 -3.99
C ILE A 28 4.29 -2.36 -4.06
N LEU A 29 5.24 -3.27 -3.86
CA LEU A 29 4.97 -4.70 -3.71
C LEU A 29 4.89 -5.03 -2.22
N HIS A 30 3.89 -5.81 -1.86
CA HIS A 30 3.71 -6.22 -0.48
C HIS A 30 4.88 -7.09 -0.04
N GLY A 31 5.51 -6.74 1.09
CA GLY A 31 6.68 -7.44 1.61
C GLY A 31 8.03 -6.97 1.04
N GLU A 32 8.05 -6.10 0.02
CA GLU A 32 9.29 -5.45 -0.45
C GLU A 32 9.48 -4.08 0.21
N ASP A 33 10.74 -3.72 0.47
CA ASP A 33 11.10 -2.40 1.00
C ASP A 33 11.24 -1.38 -0.14
N GLY A 34 10.74 -0.17 0.11
CA GLY A 34 10.84 0.95 -0.82
C GLY A 34 9.88 0.89 -2.02
N TYR A 35 10.13 1.80 -2.96
CA TYR A 35 9.28 2.03 -4.12
C TYR A 35 9.94 1.47 -5.38
N ARG A 36 9.15 0.81 -6.24
CA ARG A 36 9.58 0.41 -7.58
C ARG A 36 9.21 1.47 -8.60
N THR A 37 10.21 2.02 -9.26
CA THR A 37 10.01 2.95 -10.37
C THR A 37 9.38 2.23 -11.55
N LEU A 38 8.40 2.87 -12.20
CA LEU A 38 7.71 2.35 -13.37
C LEU A 38 7.83 3.35 -14.51
N ASN A 39 8.11 2.85 -15.72
CA ASN A 39 8.05 3.67 -16.91
C ASN A 39 6.61 3.71 -17.45
N THR A 40 5.74 4.46 -16.78
CA THR A 40 4.32 4.56 -17.12
C THR A 40 3.85 6.01 -17.17
N LEU A 41 2.95 6.30 -18.11
CA LEU A 41 2.26 7.59 -18.21
C LEU A 41 0.91 7.58 -17.48
N CYS A 42 0.47 6.40 -17.01
CA CYS A 42 -0.77 6.28 -16.26
C CYS A 42 -0.59 6.79 -14.83
N SER A 43 -1.61 7.47 -14.32
CA SER A 43 -1.69 7.84 -12.91
C SER A 43 -1.88 6.60 -12.01
N PRO A 44 -1.51 6.68 -10.72
CA PRO A 44 -1.71 5.56 -9.80
C PRO A 44 -3.18 5.16 -9.69
N GLU A 45 -4.13 6.10 -9.75
CA GLU A 45 -5.55 5.74 -9.76
C GLU A 45 -5.95 4.91 -10.99
N CYS A 46 -5.39 5.22 -12.17
CA CYS A 46 -5.64 4.45 -13.39
C CYS A 46 -5.06 3.03 -13.30
N LEU A 47 -3.90 2.86 -12.66
CA LEU A 47 -3.29 1.54 -12.49
C LEU A 47 -3.95 0.74 -11.37
N ASN A 48 -4.29 1.37 -10.25
CA ASN A 48 -5.02 0.74 -9.15
C ASN A 48 -6.42 0.29 -9.59
N ALA A 49 -7.11 1.03 -10.48
CA ALA A 49 -8.39 0.60 -11.04
C ALA A 49 -8.29 -0.68 -11.89
N LYS A 50 -7.09 -1.04 -12.37
CA LYS A 50 -6.83 -2.30 -13.11
C LYS A 50 -6.47 -3.46 -12.19
N VAL A 51 -6.16 -3.19 -10.92
CA VAL A 51 -5.94 -4.21 -9.90
C VAL A 51 -7.31 -4.76 -9.49
N SER A 52 -7.43 -6.09 -9.36
CA SER A 52 -8.68 -6.74 -8.98
C SER A 52 -8.47 -7.61 -7.73
N PRO A 53 -9.11 -7.31 -6.59
CA PRO A 53 -9.96 -6.14 -6.35
C PRO A 53 -9.15 -4.82 -6.32
N PRO A 54 -9.76 -3.68 -6.70
CA PRO A 54 -9.07 -2.40 -6.64
C PRO A 54 -8.72 -2.06 -5.18
N PRO A 55 -7.49 -1.62 -4.90
CA PRO A 55 -7.06 -1.34 -3.55
C PRO A 55 -7.79 -0.13 -2.98
N THR A 56 -8.24 -0.24 -1.74
CA THR A 56 -8.85 0.85 -0.96
C THR A 56 -7.80 1.86 -0.50
N GLU A 57 -8.20 3.08 -0.18
CA GLU A 57 -7.28 4.10 0.36
C GLU A 57 -6.57 3.64 1.63
N ALA A 58 -7.27 2.90 2.50
CA ALA A 58 -6.69 2.33 3.70
C ALA A 58 -5.58 1.31 3.40
N GLN A 59 -5.78 0.47 2.37
CA GLN A 59 -4.76 -0.47 1.91
C GLN A 59 -3.58 0.27 1.28
N ILE A 60 -3.82 1.29 0.46
CA ILE A 60 -2.77 2.09 -0.16
C ILE A 60 -1.89 2.76 0.90
N ASN A 61 -2.50 3.35 1.94
CA ASN A 61 -1.77 3.97 3.03
C ASN A 61 -0.96 2.95 3.85
N ALA A 62 -1.53 1.76 4.08
CA ALA A 62 -0.84 0.68 4.75
C ALA A 62 0.36 0.17 3.94
N MET A 63 0.20 -0.06 2.64
CA MET A 63 1.28 -0.41 1.73
C MET A 63 2.41 0.62 1.74
N LYS A 64 2.06 1.91 1.68
CA LYS A 64 3.04 3.01 1.73
C LYS A 64 3.81 3.02 3.05
N HIS A 65 3.15 2.77 4.16
CA HIS A 65 3.80 2.70 5.46
C HIS A 65 4.72 1.50 5.58
N GLY A 66 4.26 0.31 5.16
CA GLY A 66 5.03 -0.92 5.20
C GLY A 66 6.31 -0.84 4.36
N SER A 67 6.19 -0.30 3.15
CA SER A 67 7.33 -0.05 2.24
C SER A 67 8.38 0.91 2.81
N MET A 68 7.97 1.93 3.59
CA MET A 68 8.90 2.93 4.13
C MET A 68 9.45 2.61 5.52
N PHE A 69 8.64 2.00 6.39
CA PHE A 69 8.91 1.84 7.82
C PHE A 69 8.95 0.36 8.26
N GLY A 70 8.66 -0.57 7.37
CA GLY A 70 8.62 -2.00 7.64
C GLY A 70 7.20 -2.55 7.79
N TRP A 71 7.03 -3.79 7.34
CA TRP A 71 5.75 -4.50 7.27
C TRP A 71 5.26 -5.05 8.62
N ASP A 72 6.13 -5.15 9.61
CA ASP A 72 5.80 -5.59 10.99
C ASP A 72 5.28 -4.44 11.89
N THR A 73 4.85 -3.33 11.28
CA THR A 73 4.36 -2.17 12.02
C THR A 73 2.83 -2.07 11.97
N PRO A 74 2.17 -1.51 13.00
CA PRO A 74 0.71 -1.29 12.95
C PRO A 74 0.27 -0.37 11.80
N GLY A 75 1.17 0.47 11.30
CA GLY A 75 0.89 1.33 10.15
C GLY A 75 0.79 0.55 8.83
N ALA A 76 1.33 -0.67 8.76
CA ALA A 76 1.16 -1.59 7.64
C ALA A 76 -0.17 -2.37 7.69
N ASP A 77 -1.04 -2.10 8.66
CA ASP A 77 -2.39 -2.69 8.75
C ASP A 77 -3.45 -1.73 8.17
N PRO A 78 -4.22 -2.12 7.13
CA PRO A 78 -5.34 -1.33 6.61
C PRO A 78 -6.40 -0.97 7.66
N ALA A 79 -6.58 -1.80 8.70
CA ALA A 79 -7.52 -1.51 9.80
C ALA A 79 -7.12 -0.27 10.61
N PHE A 80 -5.82 0.02 10.72
CA PHE A 80 -5.33 1.23 11.37
C PHE A 80 -5.84 2.49 10.65
N TRP A 81 -5.77 2.49 9.32
CA TRP A 81 -6.19 3.62 8.48
C TRP A 81 -7.71 3.74 8.39
N ARG A 82 -8.45 2.62 8.29
CA ARG A 82 -9.93 2.65 8.32
C ARG A 82 -10.48 3.33 9.58
N ARG A 83 -9.87 3.09 10.74
CA ARG A 83 -10.28 3.76 12.00
C ARG A 83 -9.96 5.26 12.01
N ARG A 84 -8.92 5.68 11.28
CA ARG A 84 -8.49 7.07 11.21
C ARG A 84 -9.38 7.91 10.28
N ASP A 85 -9.85 7.31 9.18
CA ASP A 85 -10.76 7.94 8.22
C ASP A 85 -12.19 8.07 8.75
N ALA A 86 -12.60 7.22 9.70
CA ALA A 86 -13.93 7.24 10.29
C ALA A 86 -14.13 8.33 11.38
N ARG A 87 -13.21 9.28 11.54
CA ARG A 87 -13.21 10.30 12.60
C ARG A 87 -13.26 11.71 12.05
#